data_AF-A0A8B3L5N9-F1
#
_entry.id   AF-A0A8B3L5N9-F1
#
_cell.length_a   1.000
_cell.length_b   1.000
_cell.length_c   1.000
_cell.angle_alpha   90.00
_cell.angle_beta   90.00
_cell.angle_gamma   90.00
#
_symmetry.space_group_name_H-M   'P 1'
#
loop_
_entity.id
_entity.type
_entity.pdbx_description
1 polymer ?
#
loop_
_entity_poly.entity_id
_entity_poly.type
_entity_poly.pdbx_seq_one_letter_code
_entity_poly.pdbx_strand_id
1 'polypeptide(L)'
;VEGNGGIVVSAPDPARIPRATKNHAEVAGSRAAHRRDGAAIAKLLCWLDRQQPDTLDEIDVVTKLEEVRRQTGEETQMPLRDVSFDTISGAGPNGAIMHYRVSRATSRKLQSGELFLLDSGGQYQDGTTDITRTVPIGQPTEEMRERFTLVLKGMIGISTLRFPAGTRGSEIDAVARVALWKHGCDFAHGTGHGVGSYLAVHEGPQRIARTGTEKLLAGMMLSNEPGYYKEGSYGIRIENLILVTPAEQIEGGDIAMHGFETLTLAPIDKRLIRSDLLTRDELHWLDQYHARVLAEIGPMVDGETLAWLEKATAPLPHDAKI
;
A
#
# COMPACT_ATOMS: atom_id res chain seq x y z
N VAL A 1 -9.14 -3.32 42.72
CA VAL A 1 -8.32 -4.52 42.96
C VAL A 1 -7.68 -4.44 44.34
N GLU A 2 -6.80 -3.48 44.59
CA GLU A 2 -6.10 -3.33 45.88
C GLU A 2 -7.01 -2.99 47.06
N GLY A 3 -7.99 -2.11 46.86
CA GLY A 3 -8.99 -1.79 47.89
C GLY A 3 -9.90 -2.95 48.34
N ASN A 4 -9.86 -4.08 47.64
CA ASN A 4 -10.57 -5.31 47.99
C ASN A 4 -9.62 -6.48 48.35
N GLY A 5 -8.35 -6.18 48.70
CA GLY A 5 -7.35 -7.19 49.06
C GLY A 5 -6.75 -7.98 47.88
N GLY A 6 -7.01 -7.55 46.64
CA GLY A 6 -6.38 -8.12 45.45
C GLY A 6 -4.99 -7.53 45.17
N ILE A 7 -4.15 -8.26 44.45
CA ILE A 7 -2.82 -7.81 44.02
C ILE A 7 -2.89 -7.39 42.55
N VAL A 8 -2.41 -6.19 42.24
CA VAL A 8 -2.24 -5.75 40.84
C VAL A 8 -0.91 -6.26 40.33
N VAL A 9 -0.94 -7.02 39.23
CA VAL A 9 0.27 -7.45 38.51
C VAL A 9 0.34 -6.67 37.21
N SER A 10 1.40 -5.87 37.05
CA SER A 10 1.69 -5.23 35.77
C SER A 10 2.34 -6.23 34.83
N ALA A 11 1.68 -6.54 33.71
CA ALA A 11 2.17 -7.45 32.69
C ALA A 11 1.76 -6.96 31.29
N PRO A 12 2.48 -7.34 30.23
CA PRO A 12 2.05 -7.07 28.86
C PRO A 12 0.70 -7.72 28.56
N ASP A 13 -0.10 -7.09 27.70
CA ASP A 13 -1.35 -7.67 27.19
C ASP A 13 -1.08 -9.07 26.59
N PRO A 14 -1.65 -10.15 27.15
CA PRO A 14 -1.39 -11.51 26.67
C PRO A 14 -1.94 -11.76 25.25
N ALA A 15 -2.90 -10.95 24.77
CA ALA A 15 -3.42 -11.03 23.42
C ALA A 15 -2.54 -10.31 22.38
N ARG A 16 -1.54 -9.53 22.82
CA ARG A 16 -0.77 -8.63 21.94
C ARG A 16 -0.07 -9.37 20.80
N ILE A 17 0.70 -10.42 21.10
CA ILE A 17 1.42 -11.20 20.08
C ILE A 17 0.47 -12.14 19.33
N PRO A 18 -0.40 -12.93 19.99
CA PRO A 18 -1.35 -13.79 19.29
C PRO A 18 -2.23 -13.05 18.28
N ARG A 19 -2.71 -11.84 18.60
CA ARG A 19 -3.50 -11.00 17.66
C ARG A 19 -2.65 -10.46 16.50
N ALA A 20 -1.38 -10.16 16.76
CA ALA A 20 -0.47 -9.67 15.74
C ALA A 20 -0.09 -10.75 14.71
N THR A 21 0.03 -12.01 15.14
CA THR A 21 0.38 -13.17 14.30
C THR A 21 -0.87 -13.89 13.81
N LYS A 22 -1.32 -13.55 12.60
CA LYS A 22 -2.59 -14.02 12.05
C LYS A 22 -2.55 -15.53 11.83
N ASN A 23 -3.64 -16.19 12.20
CA ASN A 23 -3.83 -17.60 11.89
C ASN A 23 -4.23 -17.79 10.41
N HIS A 24 -4.33 -19.05 9.97
CA HIS A 24 -4.61 -19.37 8.56
C HIS A 24 -5.95 -18.80 8.05
N ALA A 25 -7.00 -18.77 8.88
CA ALA A 25 -8.30 -18.23 8.50
C ALA A 25 -8.26 -16.70 8.35
N GLU A 26 -7.59 -16.00 9.26
CA GLU A 26 -7.40 -14.54 9.19
C GLU A 26 -6.56 -14.14 7.97
N VAL A 27 -5.50 -14.89 7.66
CA VAL A 27 -4.70 -14.68 6.44
C VAL A 27 -5.53 -14.95 5.18
N ALA A 28 -6.29 -16.05 5.14
CA ALA A 28 -7.13 -16.39 3.99
C ALA A 28 -8.23 -15.33 3.76
N GLY A 29 -8.86 -14.85 4.83
CA GLY A 29 -9.82 -13.75 4.79
C GLY A 29 -9.18 -12.46 4.29
N SER A 30 -7.99 -12.11 4.80
CA SER A 30 -7.25 -10.93 4.37
C SER A 30 -6.90 -10.98 2.88
N ARG A 31 -6.44 -12.13 2.36
CA ARG A 31 -6.21 -12.31 0.91
C ARG A 31 -7.50 -12.12 0.10
N ALA A 32 -8.63 -12.61 0.57
CA ALA A 32 -9.93 -12.42 -0.09
C ALA A 32 -10.38 -10.95 -0.06
N ALA A 33 -10.23 -10.27 1.07
CA ALA A 33 -10.51 -8.85 1.21
C ALA A 33 -9.67 -7.99 0.26
N HIS A 34 -8.37 -8.29 0.11
CA HIS A 34 -7.50 -7.53 -0.79
C HIS A 34 -7.74 -7.81 -2.28
N ARG A 35 -8.18 -9.03 -2.67
CA ARG A 35 -8.66 -9.28 -4.03
C ARG A 35 -9.89 -8.43 -4.37
N ARG A 36 -10.86 -8.42 -3.45
CA ARG A 36 -12.10 -7.65 -3.59
C ARG A 36 -11.84 -6.16 -3.64
N ASP A 37 -11.05 -5.64 -2.71
CA ASP A 37 -10.68 -4.22 -2.69
C ASP A 37 -9.82 -3.86 -3.91
N GLY A 38 -8.95 -4.77 -4.35
CA GLY A 38 -8.19 -4.64 -5.59
C GLY A 38 -9.06 -4.46 -6.83
N ALA A 39 -10.10 -5.27 -6.98
CA ALA A 39 -11.10 -5.11 -8.05
C ALA A 39 -11.83 -3.76 -7.96
N ALA A 40 -12.18 -3.31 -6.75
CA ALA A 40 -12.81 -2.02 -6.52
C ALA A 40 -11.87 -0.85 -6.91
N ILE A 41 -10.59 -0.93 -6.54
CA ILE A 41 -9.57 0.05 -6.90
C ILE A 41 -9.32 0.05 -8.42
N ALA A 42 -9.28 -1.11 -9.08
CA ALA A 42 -9.15 -1.18 -10.53
C ALA A 42 -10.34 -0.49 -11.25
N LYS A 43 -11.58 -0.74 -10.81
CA LYS A 43 -12.78 -0.04 -11.31
C LYS A 43 -12.68 1.47 -11.10
N LEU A 44 -12.24 1.93 -9.93
CA LEU A 44 -12.06 3.36 -9.65
C LEU A 44 -10.98 4.00 -10.53
N LEU A 45 -9.79 3.41 -10.59
CA LEU A 45 -8.67 3.94 -11.36
C LEU A 45 -9.02 3.98 -12.86
N CYS A 46 -9.69 2.96 -13.35
CA CYS A 46 -10.20 2.93 -14.70
C CYS A 46 -11.23 4.05 -14.95
N TRP A 47 -12.13 4.32 -14.01
CA TRP A 47 -13.08 5.43 -14.12
C TRP A 47 -12.38 6.79 -14.11
N LEU A 48 -11.40 6.97 -13.21
CA LEU A 48 -10.64 8.22 -13.04
C LEU A 48 -9.80 8.55 -14.28
N ASP A 49 -9.17 7.55 -14.89
CA ASP A 49 -8.29 7.72 -16.06
C ASP A 49 -9.02 8.23 -17.32
N ARG A 50 -10.35 8.18 -17.34
CA ARG A 50 -11.19 8.68 -18.45
C ARG A 50 -11.66 10.12 -18.25
N GLN A 51 -11.49 10.65 -17.04
CA GLN A 51 -12.01 11.96 -16.69
C GLN A 51 -11.13 13.03 -17.31
N GLN A 52 -11.76 14.12 -17.75
CA GLN A 52 -10.99 15.27 -18.21
C GLN A 52 -10.41 15.99 -16.99
N PRO A 53 -9.19 16.54 -17.07
CA PRO A 53 -8.68 17.41 -16.02
C PRO A 53 -9.65 18.56 -15.72
N ASP A 54 -9.62 19.07 -14.49
CA ASP A 54 -10.42 20.19 -13.99
C ASP A 54 -11.95 19.96 -13.95
N THR A 55 -12.44 18.75 -14.24
CA THR A 55 -13.88 18.41 -14.15
C THR A 55 -14.30 17.81 -12.82
N LEU A 56 -13.37 17.18 -12.08
CA LEU A 56 -13.62 16.55 -10.79
C LEU A 56 -12.84 17.24 -9.68
N ASP A 57 -13.34 17.12 -8.45
CA ASP A 57 -12.62 17.47 -7.24
C ASP A 57 -12.23 16.25 -6.38
N GLU A 58 -11.48 16.51 -5.31
CA GLU A 58 -11.01 15.49 -4.38
C GLU A 58 -12.17 14.68 -3.75
N ILE A 59 -13.32 15.32 -3.48
CA ILE A 59 -14.50 14.70 -2.86
C ILE A 59 -15.22 13.80 -3.86
N ASP A 60 -15.30 14.18 -5.14
CA ASP A 60 -15.91 13.37 -6.19
C ASP A 60 -15.22 12.00 -6.28
N VAL A 61 -13.89 11.96 -6.18
CA VAL A 61 -13.12 10.72 -6.22
C VAL A 61 -13.38 9.85 -4.99
N VAL A 62 -13.44 10.43 -3.79
CA VAL A 62 -13.78 9.68 -2.55
C VAL A 62 -15.19 9.10 -2.65
N THR A 63 -16.15 9.90 -3.12
CA THR A 63 -17.54 9.48 -3.29
C THR A 63 -17.63 8.31 -4.27
N LYS A 64 -16.89 8.38 -5.39
CA LYS A 64 -16.86 7.28 -6.36
C LYS A 64 -16.18 6.03 -5.80
N LEU A 65 -15.10 6.18 -5.03
CA LEU A 65 -14.41 5.07 -4.39
C LEU A 65 -15.34 4.29 -3.46
N GLU A 66 -16.08 4.99 -2.59
CA GLU A 66 -17.02 4.36 -1.67
C GLU A 66 -18.17 3.65 -2.40
N GLU A 67 -18.70 4.26 -3.46
CA GLU A 67 -19.72 3.64 -4.33
C GLU A 67 -19.21 2.31 -4.89
N VAL A 68 -18.01 2.32 -5.48
CA VAL A 68 -17.42 1.16 -6.14
C VAL A 68 -17.02 0.07 -5.13
N ARG A 69 -16.52 0.42 -3.94
CA ARG A 69 -16.25 -0.53 -2.85
C ARG A 69 -17.53 -1.19 -2.34
N ARG A 70 -18.60 -0.41 -2.16
CA ARG A 70 -19.90 -0.94 -1.73
C ARG A 70 -20.45 -1.91 -2.77
N GLN A 71 -20.48 -1.50 -4.04
CA GLN A 71 -20.95 -2.35 -5.14
C GLN A 71 -20.15 -3.65 -5.25
N THR A 72 -18.82 -3.57 -5.22
CA THR A 72 -17.94 -4.76 -5.31
C THR A 72 -18.11 -5.66 -4.10
N GLY A 73 -18.37 -5.10 -2.91
CA GLY A 73 -18.74 -5.87 -1.72
C GLY A 73 -20.03 -6.66 -1.87
N GLU A 74 -21.08 -6.04 -2.40
CA GLU A 74 -22.36 -6.71 -2.68
C GLU A 74 -22.21 -7.81 -3.74
N GLU A 75 -21.52 -7.53 -4.85
CA GLU A 75 -21.27 -8.48 -5.94
C GLU A 75 -20.51 -9.73 -5.47
N THR A 76 -19.61 -9.56 -4.50
CA THR A 76 -18.80 -10.65 -3.93
C THR A 76 -19.39 -11.24 -2.64
N GLN A 77 -20.63 -10.87 -2.29
CA GLN A 77 -21.35 -11.34 -1.11
C GLN A 77 -20.61 -11.11 0.22
N MET A 78 -19.79 -10.06 0.27
CA MET A 78 -19.10 -9.59 1.47
C MET A 78 -19.15 -8.06 1.49
N PRO A 79 -20.28 -7.48 1.92
CA PRO A 79 -20.51 -6.05 1.88
C PRO A 79 -19.44 -5.26 2.65
N LEU A 80 -19.12 -4.08 2.13
CA LEU A 80 -18.33 -3.09 2.87
C LEU A 80 -19.06 -2.74 4.17
N ARG A 81 -18.39 -2.90 5.30
CA ARG A 81 -18.94 -2.55 6.62
C ARG A 81 -18.74 -1.09 6.95
N ASP A 82 -17.54 -0.59 6.67
CA ASP A 82 -17.17 0.82 6.78
C ASP A 82 -15.86 1.06 6.03
N VAL A 83 -15.42 2.31 5.89
CA VAL A 83 -14.03 2.62 5.56
C VAL A 83 -13.13 2.29 6.77
N SER A 84 -11.89 1.88 6.54
CA SER A 84 -10.96 1.57 7.65
C SER A 84 -10.39 2.81 8.32
N PHE A 85 -10.44 3.96 7.64
CA PHE A 85 -10.10 5.31 8.12
C PHE A 85 -10.65 6.38 7.16
N ASP A 86 -10.63 7.65 7.56
CA ASP A 86 -11.00 8.79 6.71
C ASP A 86 -10.09 8.81 5.46
N THR A 87 -10.68 8.64 4.27
CA THR A 87 -9.90 8.61 3.02
C THR A 87 -9.14 9.91 2.80
N ILE A 88 -7.84 9.79 2.56
CA ILE A 88 -6.96 10.88 2.16
C ILE A 88 -7.02 10.99 0.64
N SER A 89 -7.52 12.12 0.15
CA SER A 89 -7.70 12.40 -1.28
C SER A 89 -7.08 13.76 -1.58
N GLY A 90 -5.82 13.79 -2.00
CA GLY A 90 -5.03 15.02 -2.12
C GLY A 90 -4.53 15.28 -3.54
N ALA A 91 -5.03 16.34 -4.18
CA ALA A 91 -4.58 16.83 -5.48
C ALA A 91 -3.49 17.91 -5.33
N GLY A 92 -2.42 17.79 -6.10
CA GLY A 92 -1.32 18.74 -6.12
C GLY A 92 -0.80 19.02 -4.69
N PRO A 93 -0.79 20.27 -4.23
CA PRO A 93 -0.24 20.64 -2.91
C PRO A 93 -0.88 19.90 -1.73
N ASN A 94 -2.16 19.54 -1.83
CA ASN A 94 -2.85 18.80 -0.77
C ASN A 94 -2.28 17.39 -0.60
N GLY A 95 -1.79 16.76 -1.67
CA GLY A 95 -1.09 15.47 -1.61
C GLY A 95 0.21 15.53 -0.80
N ALA A 96 0.83 16.71 -0.65
CA ALA A 96 2.05 16.90 0.13
C ALA A 96 1.81 16.89 1.65
N ILE A 97 0.55 16.88 2.11
CA ILE A 97 0.19 16.86 3.53
C ILE A 97 -0.12 15.40 3.92
N MET A 98 0.77 14.77 4.68
CA MET A 98 0.75 13.33 4.96
C MET A 98 -0.60 12.80 5.48
N HIS A 99 -1.24 13.54 6.39
CA HIS A 99 -2.55 13.22 6.97
C HIS A 99 -3.63 14.21 6.50
N TYR A 100 -3.59 14.62 5.23
CA TYR A 100 -4.61 15.50 4.67
C TYR A 100 -6.01 14.89 4.83
N ARG A 101 -6.96 15.70 5.31
CA ARG A 101 -8.36 15.34 5.33
C ARG A 101 -9.12 16.31 4.45
N VAL A 102 -9.67 15.80 3.37
CA VAL A 102 -10.48 16.60 2.46
C VAL A 102 -11.74 17.07 3.17
N SER A 103 -12.12 18.32 2.91
CA SER A 103 -13.35 18.93 3.38
C SER A 103 -13.94 19.79 2.26
N ARG A 104 -15.21 20.17 2.37
CA ARG A 104 -15.82 21.10 1.40
C ARG A 104 -15.09 22.45 1.31
N ALA A 105 -14.35 22.83 2.35
CA ALA A 105 -13.58 24.07 2.38
C ALA A 105 -12.17 23.92 1.78
N THR A 106 -11.63 22.71 1.73
CA THR A 106 -10.26 22.44 1.28
C THR A 106 -10.18 21.67 -0.03
N SER A 107 -11.31 21.10 -0.49
CA SER A 107 -11.43 20.34 -1.74
C SER A 107 -10.88 21.13 -2.91
N ARG A 108 -9.92 20.52 -3.61
CA ARG A 108 -9.35 21.06 -4.85
C ARG A 108 -9.86 20.28 -6.05
N LYS A 109 -9.97 20.98 -7.18
CA LYS A 109 -10.09 20.32 -8.48
C LYS A 109 -8.81 19.59 -8.82
N LEU A 110 -8.94 18.45 -9.49
CA LEU A 110 -7.80 17.69 -10.03
C LEU A 110 -7.32 18.38 -11.31
N GLN A 111 -6.24 19.16 -11.21
CA GLN A 111 -5.78 19.99 -12.34
C GLN A 111 -4.80 19.23 -13.25
N SER A 112 -4.76 19.59 -14.53
CA SER A 112 -3.80 19.00 -15.47
C SER A 112 -2.35 19.30 -15.07
N GLY A 113 -1.50 18.29 -15.09
CA GLY A 113 -0.09 18.36 -14.70
C GLY A 113 0.18 18.12 -13.21
N GLU A 114 -0.86 17.90 -12.39
CA GLU A 114 -0.72 17.58 -10.97
C GLU A 114 -0.58 16.07 -10.72
N LEU A 115 -0.09 15.71 -9.53
CA LEU A 115 -0.28 14.39 -8.98
C LEU A 115 -1.52 14.37 -8.10
N PHE A 116 -2.20 13.23 -8.08
CA PHE A 116 -3.29 12.94 -7.17
C PHE A 116 -2.92 11.73 -6.32
N LEU A 117 -2.89 11.93 -5.00
CA LEU A 117 -2.61 10.89 -4.01
C LEU A 117 -3.93 10.47 -3.37
N LEU A 118 -4.22 9.18 -3.42
CA LEU A 118 -5.38 8.56 -2.82
C LEU A 118 -4.93 7.46 -1.87
N ASP A 119 -5.16 7.67 -0.58
CA ASP A 119 -4.91 6.70 0.48
C ASP A 119 -6.20 6.38 1.23
N SER A 120 -6.53 5.09 1.27
CA SER A 120 -7.86 4.64 1.62
C SER A 120 -7.86 3.16 1.99
N GLY A 121 -8.90 2.72 2.70
CA GLY A 121 -9.12 1.30 2.94
C GLY A 121 -10.56 0.98 3.32
N GLY A 122 -10.86 -0.32 3.36
CA GLY A 122 -12.18 -0.86 3.66
C GLY A 122 -12.15 -1.84 4.83
N GLN A 123 -13.27 -1.90 5.55
CA GLN A 123 -13.56 -2.92 6.54
C GLN A 123 -14.52 -3.95 5.96
N TYR A 124 -14.05 -5.18 5.86
CA TYR A 124 -14.84 -6.35 5.50
C TYR A 124 -14.80 -7.33 6.67
N GLN A 125 -15.85 -8.15 6.86
CA GLN A 125 -15.87 -9.08 8.00
C GLN A 125 -14.71 -10.10 7.96
N ASP A 126 -14.12 -10.30 6.78
CA ASP A 126 -12.98 -11.17 6.54
C ASP A 126 -11.62 -10.44 6.54
N GLY A 127 -11.56 -9.12 6.68
CA GLY A 127 -10.28 -8.39 6.75
C GLY A 127 -10.38 -6.87 6.73
N THR A 128 -9.27 -6.21 7.06
CA THR A 128 -9.08 -4.76 6.96
C THR A 128 -8.10 -4.48 5.82
N THR A 129 -8.42 -3.55 4.92
CA THR A 129 -7.50 -3.11 3.86
C THR A 129 -6.95 -1.72 4.13
N ASP A 130 -5.79 -1.47 3.55
CA ASP A 130 -5.10 -0.19 3.52
C ASP A 130 -4.27 -0.10 2.23
N ILE A 131 -4.45 0.97 1.48
CA ILE A 131 -3.83 1.14 0.18
C ILE A 131 -3.75 2.61 -0.21
N THR A 132 -2.52 3.02 -0.51
CA THR A 132 -2.23 4.26 -1.22
C THR A 132 -1.80 4.01 -2.67
N ARG A 133 -2.40 4.79 -3.60
CA ARG A 133 -1.89 4.99 -4.96
C ARG A 133 -1.75 6.47 -5.26
N THR A 134 -0.65 6.82 -5.90
CA THR A 134 -0.44 8.14 -6.51
C THR A 134 -0.54 8.00 -8.02
N VAL A 135 -1.34 8.84 -8.67
CA VAL A 135 -1.55 8.85 -10.12
C VAL A 135 -1.33 10.25 -10.69
N PRO A 136 -0.91 10.40 -11.96
CA PRO A 136 -0.86 11.70 -12.61
C PRO A 136 -2.23 12.11 -13.14
N ILE A 137 -2.56 13.39 -13.03
CA ILE A 137 -3.66 14.02 -13.77
C ILE A 137 -3.06 14.71 -14.99
N GLY A 138 -3.33 14.19 -16.18
CA GLY A 138 -2.64 14.64 -17.39
C GLY A 138 -1.17 14.18 -17.42
N GLN A 139 -0.26 15.06 -17.86
CA GLN A 139 1.15 14.73 -18.06
C GLN A 139 2.01 15.10 -16.83
N PRO A 140 2.64 14.13 -16.15
CA PRO A 140 3.55 14.44 -15.04
C PRO A 140 4.87 15.05 -15.51
N THR A 141 5.50 15.84 -14.64
CA THR A 141 6.85 16.36 -14.86
C THR A 141 7.93 15.27 -14.64
N GLU A 142 9.11 15.45 -15.21
CA GLU A 142 10.23 14.53 -15.00
C GLU A 142 10.69 14.45 -13.55
N GLU A 143 10.58 15.55 -12.78
CA GLU A 143 10.86 15.55 -11.35
C GLU A 143 9.89 14.63 -10.59
N MET A 144 8.58 14.74 -10.88
CA MET A 144 7.56 13.88 -10.27
C MET A 144 7.82 12.41 -10.60
N ARG A 145 8.16 12.09 -11.86
CA ARG A 145 8.47 10.72 -12.27
C ARG A 145 9.74 10.18 -11.60
N GLU A 146 10.77 11.01 -11.45
CA GLU A 146 11.98 10.65 -10.71
C GLU A 146 11.65 10.34 -9.25
N ARG A 147 10.99 11.27 -8.54
CA ARG A 147 10.64 11.10 -7.12
C ARG A 147 9.72 9.91 -6.91
N PHE A 148 8.75 9.69 -7.79
CA PHE A 148 7.89 8.51 -7.74
C PHE A 148 8.68 7.22 -7.88
N THR A 149 9.63 7.19 -8.81
CA THR A 149 10.45 6.00 -9.04
C THR A 149 11.37 5.73 -7.84
N LEU A 150 11.89 6.75 -7.17
CA LEU A 150 12.67 6.56 -5.94
C LEU A 150 11.84 5.99 -4.79
N VAL A 151 10.60 6.44 -4.63
CA VAL A 151 9.64 5.88 -3.67
C VAL A 151 9.32 4.42 -4.02
N LEU A 152 9.07 4.14 -5.30
CA LEU A 152 8.82 2.79 -5.80
C LEU A 152 9.98 1.84 -5.50
N LYS A 153 11.24 2.28 -5.70
CA LYS A 153 12.42 1.47 -5.35
C LYS A 153 12.44 1.09 -3.87
N GLY A 154 12.05 2.02 -2.98
CA GLY A 154 11.91 1.73 -1.56
C GLY A 154 10.86 0.66 -1.28
N MET A 155 9.69 0.77 -1.93
CA MET A 155 8.59 -0.18 -1.77
C MET A 155 8.97 -1.58 -2.29
N ILE A 156 9.64 -1.65 -3.44
CA ILE A 156 10.17 -2.91 -4.01
C ILE A 156 11.22 -3.51 -3.09
N GLY A 157 12.13 -2.69 -2.58
CA GLY A 157 13.20 -3.12 -1.68
C GLY A 157 12.67 -3.83 -0.43
N ILE A 158 11.61 -3.29 0.18
CA ILE A 158 10.93 -3.97 1.29
C ILE A 158 10.18 -5.22 0.81
N SER A 159 9.42 -5.14 -0.29
CA SER A 159 8.60 -6.26 -0.78
C SER A 159 9.43 -7.49 -1.18
N THR A 160 10.69 -7.30 -1.57
CA THR A 160 11.61 -8.37 -1.99
C THR A 160 12.58 -8.81 -0.90
N LEU A 161 12.57 -8.13 0.25
CA LEU A 161 13.57 -8.36 1.30
C LEU A 161 13.47 -9.78 1.87
N ARG A 162 14.62 -10.43 2.01
CA ARG A 162 14.81 -11.63 2.82
C ARG A 162 15.60 -11.26 4.07
N PHE A 163 15.18 -11.76 5.23
CA PHE A 163 15.76 -11.37 6.51
C PHE A 163 15.76 -12.51 7.54
N PRO A 164 16.76 -12.58 8.42
CA PRO A 164 16.87 -13.65 9.41
C PRO A 164 15.79 -13.54 10.49
N ALA A 165 15.41 -14.68 11.06
CA ALA A 165 14.54 -14.73 12.23
C ALA A 165 15.11 -13.87 13.37
N GLY A 166 14.24 -13.07 14.00
CA GLY A 166 14.63 -12.15 15.07
C GLY A 166 14.92 -10.71 14.64
N THR A 167 14.91 -10.43 13.33
CA THR A 167 14.96 -9.07 12.78
C THR A 167 13.76 -8.24 13.25
N ARG A 168 14.02 -6.98 13.60
CA ARG A 168 13.03 -5.98 14.00
C ARG A 168 12.77 -5.02 12.84
N GLY A 169 11.59 -4.40 12.82
CA GLY A 169 11.26 -3.46 11.76
C GLY A 169 12.15 -2.21 11.71
N SER A 170 12.76 -1.80 12.84
CA SER A 170 13.75 -0.71 12.84
C SER A 170 15.02 -1.03 12.06
N GLU A 171 15.37 -2.30 11.93
CA GLU A 171 16.60 -2.75 11.25
C GLU A 171 16.44 -2.72 9.72
N ILE A 172 15.19 -2.74 9.22
CA ILE A 172 14.90 -2.78 7.78
C ILE A 172 14.23 -1.51 7.26
N ASP A 173 13.80 -0.56 8.11
CA ASP A 173 13.21 0.73 7.70
C ASP A 173 14.09 1.53 6.74
N ALA A 174 15.43 1.44 6.88
CA ALA A 174 16.36 2.13 5.99
C ALA A 174 16.32 1.59 4.54
N VAL A 175 15.89 0.35 4.32
CA VAL A 175 15.78 -0.26 2.97
C VAL A 175 14.80 0.54 2.11
N ALA A 176 13.69 1.00 2.68
CA ALA A 176 12.71 1.81 1.97
C ALA A 176 13.19 3.24 1.67
N ARG A 177 14.23 3.70 2.37
CA ARG A 177 14.71 5.10 2.32
C ARG A 177 15.95 5.29 1.47
N VAL A 178 16.75 4.24 1.26
CA VAL A 178 18.09 4.37 0.67
C VAL A 178 18.11 5.06 -0.70
N ALA A 179 17.09 4.82 -1.54
CA ALA A 179 16.99 5.45 -2.85
C ALA A 179 16.75 6.97 -2.74
N LEU A 180 15.88 7.39 -1.81
CA LEU A 180 15.61 8.79 -1.52
C LEU A 180 16.81 9.47 -0.86
N TRP A 181 17.46 8.81 0.11
CA TRP A 181 18.64 9.35 0.80
C TRP A 181 19.79 9.64 -0.15
N LYS A 182 20.03 8.78 -1.15
CA LYS A 182 21.01 9.03 -2.22
C LYS A 182 20.73 10.29 -3.03
N HIS A 183 19.50 10.80 -3.01
CA HIS A 183 19.06 12.03 -3.67
C HIS A 183 18.80 13.18 -2.66
N GLY A 184 19.27 13.04 -1.42
CA GLY A 184 19.08 14.06 -0.38
C GLY A 184 17.61 14.23 0.07
N CYS A 185 16.76 13.24 -0.18
CA CYS A 185 15.34 13.25 0.18
C CYS A 185 15.07 12.27 1.33
N ASP A 186 14.01 12.49 2.11
CA ASP A 186 13.51 11.55 3.14
C ASP A 186 11.98 11.72 3.29
N PHE A 187 11.34 10.87 4.10
CA PHE A 187 9.93 11.03 4.51
C PHE A 187 9.77 10.94 6.02
N ALA A 188 8.86 11.76 6.58
CA ALA A 188 8.76 12.03 8.01
C ALA A 188 7.86 11.06 8.82
N HIS A 189 7.52 9.90 8.25
CA HIS A 189 6.75 8.84 8.91
C HIS A 189 7.50 7.49 8.84
N GLY A 190 6.95 6.44 9.48
CA GLY A 190 7.48 5.08 9.37
C GLY A 190 7.24 4.50 7.98
N THR A 191 8.03 3.50 7.59
CA THR A 191 7.81 2.75 6.34
C THR A 191 6.55 1.89 6.40
N GLY A 192 6.11 1.49 7.60
CA GLY A 192 4.84 0.83 7.77
C GLY A 192 4.47 0.52 9.22
N HIS A 193 3.21 0.13 9.41
CA HIS A 193 2.60 -0.26 10.68
C HIS A 193 1.95 -1.64 10.55
N GLY A 194 1.65 -2.32 11.66
CA GLY A 194 0.86 -3.53 11.60
C GLY A 194 -0.61 -3.25 11.29
N VAL A 195 -1.33 -4.26 10.79
CA VAL A 195 -2.77 -4.17 10.44
C VAL A 195 -3.53 -5.34 11.06
N GLY A 196 -4.71 -5.04 11.62
CA GLY A 196 -5.60 -6.04 12.21
C GLY A 196 -6.44 -6.79 11.17
N SER A 197 -7.05 -7.90 11.58
CA SER A 197 -8.01 -8.65 10.75
C SER A 197 -9.43 -8.25 11.13
N TYR A 198 -10.06 -7.37 10.33
CA TYR A 198 -11.35 -6.72 10.67
C TYR A 198 -11.31 -5.99 12.02
N LEU A 199 -10.21 -5.24 12.24
CA LEU A 199 -9.90 -4.50 13.46
C LEU A 199 -9.22 -3.17 13.09
N ALA A 200 -8.34 -2.65 13.95
CA ALA A 200 -7.63 -1.40 13.73
C ALA A 200 -6.72 -1.49 12.49
N VAL A 201 -6.80 -0.46 11.63
CA VAL A 201 -5.88 -0.31 10.50
C VAL A 201 -4.44 -0.09 10.98
N HIS A 202 -4.26 0.64 12.09
CA HIS A 202 -2.99 0.73 12.81
C HIS A 202 -3.00 -0.20 14.02
N GLU A 203 -2.40 -1.39 13.88
CA GLU A 203 -2.28 -2.39 14.93
C GLU A 203 -0.82 -2.70 15.27
N GLY A 204 -0.42 -2.47 16.53
CA GLY A 204 0.87 -2.92 17.05
C GLY A 204 0.85 -4.38 17.50
N PRO A 205 2.01 -4.96 17.86
CA PRO A 205 3.27 -4.28 18.16
C PRO A 205 4.25 -4.13 16.99
N GLN A 206 4.04 -4.87 15.90
CA GLN A 206 4.93 -4.84 14.73
C GLN A 206 4.80 -3.53 13.96
N ARG A 207 5.92 -3.00 13.47
CA ARG A 207 5.99 -1.82 12.61
C ARG A 207 7.34 -1.76 11.93
N ILE A 208 7.39 -1.27 10.69
CA ILE A 208 8.63 -0.95 9.98
C ILE A 208 8.87 0.55 10.15
N ALA A 209 9.60 0.91 11.20
CA ALA A 209 9.93 2.29 11.50
C ALA A 209 11.18 2.32 12.38
N ARG A 210 11.88 3.46 12.46
CA ARG A 210 13.00 3.67 13.39
C ARG A 210 12.68 3.30 14.85
N THR A 211 11.41 3.38 15.24
CA THR A 211 10.87 3.05 16.56
C THR A 211 10.32 1.62 16.68
N GLY A 212 10.44 0.80 15.63
CA GLY A 212 9.92 -0.57 15.57
C GLY A 212 10.83 -1.57 16.26
N THR A 213 10.63 -1.77 17.56
CA THR A 213 11.48 -2.64 18.39
C THR A 213 11.03 -4.10 18.48
N GLU A 214 9.80 -4.41 18.04
CA GLU A 214 9.29 -5.78 18.04
C GLU A 214 9.89 -6.59 16.89
N LYS A 215 10.12 -7.89 17.15
CA LYS A 215 10.58 -8.82 16.12
C LYS A 215 9.47 -9.04 15.10
N LEU A 216 9.82 -9.10 13.83
CA LEU A 216 8.90 -9.50 12.78
C LEU A 216 8.73 -11.01 12.83
N LEU A 217 7.50 -11.47 13.05
CA LEU A 217 7.13 -12.87 13.18
C LEU A 217 6.25 -13.28 12.01
N ALA A 218 6.35 -14.55 11.59
CA ALA A 218 5.48 -15.10 10.56
C ALA A 218 4.00 -14.94 10.94
N GLY A 219 3.17 -14.60 9.94
CA GLY A 219 1.76 -14.30 10.15
C GLY A 219 1.47 -12.83 10.50
N MET A 220 2.49 -12.00 10.76
CA MET A 220 2.27 -10.56 10.94
C MET A 220 1.96 -9.88 9.61
N MET A 221 0.88 -9.10 9.59
CA MET A 221 0.55 -8.20 8.47
C MET A 221 1.05 -6.79 8.79
N LEU A 222 1.67 -6.13 7.80
CA LEU A 222 2.17 -4.77 7.88
C LEU A 222 1.87 -3.98 6.60
N SER A 223 1.74 -2.66 6.68
CA SER A 223 1.87 -1.79 5.52
C SER A 223 3.34 -1.69 5.06
N ASN A 224 3.52 -1.36 3.78
CA ASN A 224 4.77 -0.99 3.15
C ASN A 224 4.49 0.23 2.27
N GLU A 225 4.72 1.40 2.83
CA GLU A 225 4.15 2.67 2.39
C GLU A 225 5.19 3.81 2.33
N PRO A 226 6.37 3.64 1.71
CA PRO A 226 7.30 4.76 1.57
C PRO A 226 6.65 5.92 0.82
N GLY A 227 7.16 7.13 1.08
CA GLY A 227 6.63 8.34 0.46
C GLY A 227 7.67 9.41 0.20
N TYR A 228 7.22 10.49 -0.42
CA TYR A 228 7.95 11.73 -0.64
C TYR A 228 6.96 12.88 -0.71
N TYR A 229 7.24 13.97 -0.01
CA TYR A 229 6.31 15.09 0.12
C TYR A 229 7.06 16.40 -0.11
N LYS A 230 6.74 17.09 -1.21
CA LYS A 230 7.29 18.39 -1.55
C LYS A 230 6.27 19.45 -1.16
N GLU A 231 6.52 20.10 -0.03
CA GLU A 231 5.61 21.09 0.58
C GLU A 231 5.15 22.13 -0.44
N GLY A 232 3.84 22.42 -0.42
CA GLY A 232 3.21 23.36 -1.35
C GLY A 232 3.18 22.91 -2.81
N SER A 233 3.64 21.70 -3.13
CA SER A 233 3.74 21.20 -4.51
C SER A 233 2.96 19.90 -4.73
N TYR A 234 3.50 18.75 -4.29
CA TYR A 234 2.89 17.44 -4.50
C TYR A 234 3.40 16.44 -3.48
N GLY A 235 2.65 15.37 -3.27
CA GLY A 235 3.10 14.21 -2.49
C GLY A 235 2.96 12.92 -3.26
N ILE A 236 3.72 11.94 -2.82
CA ILE A 236 3.79 10.60 -3.38
C ILE A 236 3.81 9.64 -2.19
N ARG A 237 2.94 8.64 -2.24
CA ARG A 237 3.03 7.44 -1.42
C ARG A 237 2.57 6.25 -2.26
N ILE A 238 3.28 5.14 -2.10
CA ILE A 238 2.96 3.89 -2.76
C ILE A 238 2.89 2.84 -1.67
N GLU A 239 1.69 2.30 -1.47
CA GLU A 239 1.45 1.43 -0.34
C GLU A 239 0.80 0.12 -0.73
N ASN A 240 1.33 -0.95 -0.16
CA ASN A 240 0.72 -2.26 -0.16
C ASN A 240 0.78 -2.85 1.26
N LEU A 241 -0.22 -3.65 1.62
CA LEU A 241 -0.09 -4.55 2.75
C LEU A 241 0.73 -5.79 2.36
N ILE A 242 1.57 -6.21 3.28
CA ILE A 242 2.46 -7.36 3.18
C ILE A 242 2.32 -8.27 4.41
N LEU A 243 2.49 -9.57 4.20
CA LEU A 243 2.47 -10.60 5.23
C LEU A 243 3.87 -11.17 5.41
N VAL A 244 4.37 -11.23 6.64
CA VAL A 244 5.63 -11.92 6.96
C VAL A 244 5.43 -13.42 6.74
N THR A 245 6.22 -14.01 5.84
CA THR A 245 6.18 -15.45 5.55
C THR A 245 7.00 -16.23 6.57
N PRO A 246 6.73 -17.54 6.78
CA PRO A 246 7.63 -18.42 7.51
C PRO A 246 9.07 -18.34 6.99
N ALA A 247 10.04 -18.59 7.87
CA ALA A 247 11.43 -18.65 7.46
C ALA A 247 11.67 -19.94 6.67
N GLU A 248 12.23 -19.82 5.47
CA GLU A 248 12.49 -20.94 4.57
C GLU A 248 13.95 -20.98 4.15
N GLN A 249 14.46 -22.18 3.90
CA GLN A 249 15.82 -22.36 3.41
C GLN A 249 15.93 -21.80 2.00
N ILE A 250 16.87 -20.87 1.79
CA ILE A 250 17.19 -20.36 0.46
C ILE A 250 18.20 -21.29 -0.19
N GLU A 251 18.01 -21.62 -1.47
CA GLU A 251 18.94 -22.46 -2.22
C GLU A 251 20.35 -21.85 -2.21
N GLY A 252 21.34 -22.64 -1.80
CA GLY A 252 22.72 -22.19 -1.64
C GLY A 252 23.00 -21.30 -0.42
N GLY A 253 22.00 -20.99 0.41
CA GLY A 253 22.17 -20.20 1.63
C GLY A 253 22.55 -21.03 2.87
N ASP A 254 23.09 -20.37 3.89
CA ASP A 254 23.52 -21.02 5.14
C ASP A 254 22.40 -21.12 6.21
N ILE A 255 21.40 -20.24 6.15
CA ILE A 255 20.30 -20.16 7.13
C ILE A 255 18.96 -19.89 6.46
N ALA A 256 17.88 -20.30 7.12
CA ALA A 256 16.53 -19.98 6.70
C ALA A 256 16.21 -18.49 6.91
N MET A 257 15.48 -17.89 5.97
CA MET A 257 15.13 -16.46 5.96
C MET A 257 13.61 -16.29 5.87
N HIS A 258 13.08 -15.35 6.63
CA HIS A 258 11.74 -14.81 6.35
C HIS A 258 11.76 -14.02 5.03
N GLY A 259 10.56 -13.74 4.51
CA GLY A 259 10.35 -12.63 3.60
C GLY A 259 8.91 -12.14 3.69
N PHE A 260 8.42 -11.60 2.59
CA PHE A 260 7.09 -11.01 2.52
C PHE A 260 6.27 -11.57 1.36
N GLU A 261 4.97 -11.71 1.59
CA GLU A 261 3.95 -11.86 0.56
C GLU A 261 3.16 -10.55 0.46
N THR A 262 3.06 -9.96 -0.73
CA THR A 262 2.17 -8.81 -0.96
C THR A 262 0.71 -9.26 -0.98
N LEU A 263 -0.13 -8.65 -0.14
CA LEU A 263 -1.58 -8.86 -0.09
C LEU A 263 -2.32 -7.93 -1.05
N THR A 264 -1.94 -6.64 -1.09
CA THR A 264 -2.61 -5.63 -1.92
C THR A 264 -2.43 -5.88 -3.42
N LEU A 265 -3.54 -5.89 -4.15
CA LEU A 265 -3.59 -6.15 -5.59
C LEU A 265 -4.18 -4.95 -6.33
N ALA A 266 -3.33 -4.01 -6.77
CA ALA A 266 -3.76 -2.91 -7.63
C ALA A 266 -2.58 -2.42 -8.49
N PRO A 267 -2.81 -2.03 -9.75
CA PRO A 267 -1.73 -1.57 -10.62
C PRO A 267 -1.05 -0.33 -10.03
N ILE A 268 0.22 -0.16 -10.38
CA ILE A 268 1.03 1.02 -10.07
C ILE A 268 1.16 1.79 -11.38
N ASP A 269 0.89 3.09 -11.36
CA ASP A 269 0.78 3.87 -12.59
C ASP A 269 2.13 4.01 -13.31
N LYS A 270 2.26 3.31 -14.44
CA LYS A 270 3.49 3.26 -15.24
C LYS A 270 3.90 4.62 -15.83
N ARG A 271 2.97 5.58 -15.97
CA ARG A 271 3.29 6.93 -16.48
C ARG A 271 4.23 7.68 -15.55
N LEU A 272 4.20 7.36 -14.26
CA LEU A 272 5.07 7.94 -13.23
C LEU A 272 6.44 7.26 -13.13
N ILE A 273 6.67 6.19 -13.88
CA ILE A 273 7.89 5.39 -13.75
C ILE A 273 8.94 5.83 -14.77
N ARG A 274 10.13 6.10 -14.25
CA ARG A 274 11.39 6.27 -14.97
C ARG A 274 12.09 4.91 -15.03
N SER A 275 11.81 4.10 -16.05
CA SER A 275 12.37 2.74 -16.14
C SER A 275 13.90 2.74 -16.15
N ASP A 276 14.55 3.83 -16.60
CA ASP A 276 15.99 4.05 -16.56
C ASP A 276 16.57 4.06 -15.14
N LEU A 277 15.80 4.39 -14.11
CA LEU A 277 16.23 4.39 -12.70
C LEU A 277 16.04 3.04 -11.99
N LEU A 278 15.29 2.11 -12.59
CA LEU A 278 15.04 0.78 -12.01
C LEU A 278 16.14 -0.22 -12.39
N THR A 279 16.52 -1.10 -11.48
CA THR A 279 17.37 -2.25 -11.84
C THR A 279 16.57 -3.27 -12.64
N ARG A 280 17.25 -4.25 -13.23
CA ARG A 280 16.58 -5.35 -13.93
C ARG A 280 15.67 -6.16 -13.00
N ASP A 281 16.12 -6.44 -11.78
CA ASP A 281 15.34 -7.17 -10.78
C ASP A 281 14.11 -6.37 -10.32
N GLU A 282 14.24 -5.05 -10.17
CA GLU A 282 13.11 -4.18 -9.83
C GLU A 282 12.07 -4.12 -10.96
N LEU A 283 12.51 -4.05 -12.22
CA LEU A 283 11.61 -4.14 -13.38
C LEU A 283 10.90 -5.49 -13.44
N HIS A 284 11.65 -6.58 -13.23
CA HIS A 284 11.09 -7.92 -13.22
C HIS A 284 10.06 -8.10 -12.10
N TRP A 285 10.36 -7.61 -10.89
CA TRP A 285 9.41 -7.63 -9.78
C TRP A 285 8.13 -6.87 -10.14
N LEU A 286 8.25 -5.69 -10.76
CA LEU A 286 7.08 -4.88 -11.12
C LEU A 286 6.20 -5.59 -12.16
N ASP A 287 6.81 -6.18 -13.18
CA ASP A 287 6.08 -6.94 -14.21
C ASP A 287 5.42 -8.19 -13.62
N GLN A 288 6.10 -8.91 -12.72
CA GLN A 288 5.53 -10.06 -12.02
C GLN A 288 4.38 -9.64 -11.11
N TYR A 289 4.54 -8.53 -10.38
CA TYR A 289 3.49 -7.97 -9.54
C TYR A 289 2.26 -7.60 -10.38
N HIS A 290 2.46 -6.88 -11.49
CA HIS A 290 1.37 -6.50 -12.40
C HIS A 290 0.70 -7.70 -13.07
N ALA A 291 1.47 -8.71 -13.50
CA ALA A 291 0.92 -9.96 -14.02
C ALA A 291 0.07 -10.69 -12.98
N ARG A 292 0.52 -10.74 -11.72
CA ARG A 292 -0.27 -11.31 -10.61
C ARG A 292 -1.53 -10.49 -10.33
N VAL A 293 -1.46 -9.16 -10.35
CA VAL A 293 -2.63 -8.29 -10.21
C VAL A 293 -3.67 -8.67 -11.26
N LEU A 294 -3.31 -8.70 -12.55
CA LEU A 294 -4.22 -9.09 -13.62
C LEU A 294 -4.78 -10.51 -13.44
N ALA A 295 -3.93 -11.47 -13.06
CA ALA A 295 -4.37 -12.86 -12.88
C ALA A 295 -5.38 -13.04 -11.74
N GLU A 296 -5.21 -12.32 -10.63
CA GLU A 296 -6.03 -12.48 -9.42
C GLU A 296 -7.32 -11.65 -9.45
N ILE A 297 -7.27 -10.42 -9.96
CA ILE A 297 -8.45 -9.51 -9.96
C ILE A 297 -9.10 -9.38 -11.34
N GLY A 298 -8.40 -9.72 -12.43
CA GLY A 298 -8.95 -9.71 -13.79
C GLY A 298 -10.25 -10.51 -13.92
N PRO A 299 -10.36 -11.73 -13.34
CA PRO A 299 -11.61 -12.48 -13.33
C PRO A 299 -12.76 -11.83 -12.54
N MET A 300 -12.50 -10.78 -11.76
CA MET A 300 -13.48 -10.05 -10.94
C MET A 300 -13.94 -8.73 -11.58
N VAL A 301 -13.39 -8.37 -12.75
CA VAL A 301 -13.75 -7.17 -13.50
C VAL A 301 -14.01 -7.55 -14.96
N ASP A 302 -14.76 -6.71 -15.67
CA ASP A 302 -15.16 -6.99 -17.04
C ASP A 302 -15.12 -5.75 -17.94
N GLY A 303 -15.44 -5.99 -19.22
CA GLY A 303 -15.59 -4.96 -20.24
C GLY A 303 -14.43 -3.98 -20.27
N GLU A 304 -14.76 -2.72 -20.06
CA GLU A 304 -13.80 -1.62 -20.16
C GLU A 304 -12.79 -1.60 -19.01
N THR A 305 -13.18 -2.07 -17.81
CA THR A 305 -12.26 -2.14 -16.67
C THR A 305 -11.21 -3.21 -16.89
N LEU A 306 -11.58 -4.38 -17.42
CA LEU A 306 -10.64 -5.44 -17.75
C LEU A 306 -9.65 -4.98 -18.83
N ALA A 307 -10.14 -4.40 -19.92
CA ALA A 307 -9.28 -3.89 -21.00
C ALA A 307 -8.31 -2.79 -20.51
N TRP A 308 -8.77 -1.91 -19.62
CA TRP A 308 -7.90 -0.92 -18.97
C TRP A 308 -6.85 -1.59 -18.09
N LEU A 309 -7.25 -2.58 -17.28
CA LEU A 309 -6.35 -3.28 -16.36
C LEU A 309 -5.25 -4.02 -17.12
N GLU A 310 -5.59 -4.71 -18.22
CA GLU A 310 -4.62 -5.36 -19.12
C GLU A 310 -3.55 -4.38 -19.60
N LYS A 311 -3.96 -3.18 -20.02
CA LYS A 311 -3.03 -2.12 -20.45
C LYS A 311 -2.20 -1.57 -19.29
N ALA A 312 -2.84 -1.31 -18.15
CA ALA A 312 -2.21 -0.77 -16.95
C ALA A 312 -1.16 -1.74 -16.37
N THR A 313 -1.37 -3.05 -16.54
CA THR A 313 -0.49 -4.13 -16.03
C THR A 313 0.43 -4.73 -17.10
N ALA A 314 0.38 -4.27 -18.34
CA ALA A 314 1.30 -4.75 -19.38
C ALA A 314 2.78 -4.52 -18.97
N PRO A 315 3.70 -5.43 -19.30
CA PRO A 315 5.11 -5.28 -18.96
C PRO A 315 5.73 -3.96 -19.43
N LEU A 316 6.70 -3.44 -18.67
CA LEU A 316 7.52 -2.30 -19.11
C LEU A 316 8.59 -2.75 -20.12
N PRO A 317 9.12 -1.84 -20.96
CA PRO A 317 10.32 -2.12 -21.75
C PRO A 317 11.54 -2.36 -20.84
N HIS A 318 12.29 -3.43 -21.08
CA HIS A 318 13.51 -3.80 -20.34
C HIS A 318 14.80 -3.30 -21.00
N ASP A 319 14.71 -2.43 -22.01
CA ASP A 319 15.79 -2.05 -22.94
C ASP A 319 17.22 -2.15 -22.35
N ALA A 320 18.02 -3.08 -22.93
CA ALA A 320 19.47 -3.26 -22.77
C ALA A 320 20.09 -3.06 -21.37
N LYS A 321 19.35 -3.31 -20.29
CA LYS A 321 19.93 -3.43 -18.95
C LYS A 321 20.49 -4.85 -18.81
N ILE A 322 21.80 -4.99 -19.02
CA ILE A 322 22.53 -6.25 -18.79
C ILE A 322 22.36 -6.66 -17.33
#